data_AF-A0A1G3CH41-F1
#
_entry.id   AF-A0A1G3CH41-F1
#
_cell.length_a   1.000
_cell.length_b   1.000
_cell.length_c   1.000
_cell.angle_alpha   90.00
_cell.angle_beta   90.00
_cell.angle_gamma   90.00
#
_symmetry.space_group_name_H-M   'P 1'
#
loop_
_entity.id
_entity.type
_entity.pdbx_description
1 polymer ?
#
loop_
_entity_poly.entity_id
_entity_poly.type
_entity_poly.pdbx_seq_one_letter_code
_entity_poly.pdbx_strand_id
1 'polypeptide(L)'
;MYKAYLLKESFGKLWDYKSASNAERFFTNWKSQLRWSRLKPFHQFLKMIERHWHNIVSYCNPNNKVSLGLVEGVNNKIRVIQRRAYGIKDRVYLRLKILTSFLPDL
;
A
#
# COMPACT_ATOMS: atom_id res chain seq x y z
N MET A 1 0.93 -15.98 22.46
CA MET A 1 0.24 -15.64 21.19
C MET A 1 -0.40 -14.25 21.17
N TYR A 2 -0.75 -13.64 22.30
CA TYR A 2 -1.43 -12.32 22.38
C TYR A 2 -0.64 -11.11 21.84
N LYS A 3 0.70 -11.10 22.00
CA LYS A 3 1.54 -9.94 21.68
C LYS A 3 1.61 -9.60 20.18
N ALA A 4 1.71 -10.63 19.33
CA ALA A 4 1.76 -10.45 17.87
C ALA A 4 0.43 -9.91 17.32
N TYR A 5 -0.69 -10.40 17.86
CA TYR A 5 -2.02 -9.93 17.50
C TYR A 5 -2.22 -8.45 17.87
N LEU A 6 -1.88 -8.06 19.11
CA LEU A 6 -1.95 -6.66 19.53
C LEU A 6 -1.03 -5.73 18.71
N LEU A 7 0.16 -6.20 18.33
CA LEU A 7 1.07 -5.42 17.48
C LEU A 7 0.49 -5.19 16.09
N LYS A 8 -0.16 -6.20 15.52
CA LYS A 8 -0.87 -6.08 14.24
C LYS A 8 -2.04 -5.09 14.34
N GLU A 9 -2.89 -5.25 15.35
CA GLU A 9 -4.06 -4.38 15.56
C GLU A 9 -3.64 -2.93 15.82
N SER A 10 -2.63 -2.70 16.66
CA SER A 10 -2.13 -1.35 16.94
C SER A 10 -1.55 -0.69 15.69
N PHE A 11 -0.85 -1.44 14.83
CA PHE A 11 -0.33 -0.92 13.55
C PHE A 11 -1.43 -0.43 12.61
N GLY A 12 -2.63 -1.02 12.66
CA GLY A 12 -3.78 -0.58 11.85
C GLY A 12 -4.14 0.90 12.05
N LYS A 13 -3.90 1.44 13.25
CA LYS A 13 -4.14 2.86 13.59
C LYS A 13 -3.27 3.84 12.78
N LEU A 14 -2.20 3.36 12.14
CA LEU A 14 -1.36 4.19 11.28
C LEU A 14 -2.17 4.90 10.18
N TRP A 15 -3.20 4.24 9.65
CA TRP A 15 -3.99 4.73 8.52
C TRP A 15 -4.97 5.85 8.87
N ASP A 16 -5.25 6.05 10.17
CA ASP A 16 -6.17 7.08 10.66
C ASP A 16 -5.48 8.44 10.86
N TYR A 17 -4.15 8.48 10.86
CA TYR A 17 -3.40 9.73 11.03
C TYR A 17 -3.48 10.62 9.78
N LYS A 18 -3.87 11.88 9.99
CA LYS A 18 -3.95 12.93 8.96
C LYS A 18 -2.68 13.81 8.87
N SER A 19 -1.72 13.59 9.78
CA SER A 19 -0.46 14.34 9.83
C SER A 19 0.72 13.39 9.78
N ALA A 20 1.65 13.68 8.87
CA ALA A 20 2.90 12.96 8.68
C ALA A 20 3.71 12.84 9.98
N SER A 21 3.83 13.95 10.71
CA SER A 21 4.58 14.00 11.97
C SER A 21 3.96 13.11 13.05
N ASN A 22 2.63 13.07 13.13
CA ASN A 22 1.93 12.20 14.09
C ASN A 22 2.09 10.72 13.73
N ALA A 23 2.02 10.37 12.44
CA ALA A 23 2.28 9.02 11.96
C ALA A 23 3.72 8.56 12.25
N GLU A 24 4.71 9.46 12.10
CA GLU A 24 6.12 9.19 12.40
C GLU A 24 6.38 8.97 13.89
N ARG A 25 5.77 9.79 14.76
CA ARG A 25 5.82 9.57 16.21
C ARG A 25 5.19 8.23 16.59
N PHE A 26 4.04 7.90 16.02
CA PHE A 26 3.39 6.60 16.23
C PHE A 26 4.31 5.45 15.80
N PHE A 27 4.87 5.51 14.60
CA PHE A 27 5.73 4.46 14.06
C PHE A 27 7.00 4.26 14.88
N THR A 28 7.63 5.35 15.34
CA THR A 28 8.80 5.30 16.22
C THR A 28 8.47 4.62 17.54
N ASN A 29 7.33 4.96 18.15
CA ASN A 29 6.84 4.32 19.37
C ASN A 29 6.44 2.85 19.17
N TRP A 30 5.89 2.51 18.01
CA TRP A 30 5.54 1.14 17.67
C TRP A 30 6.79 0.28 17.45
N LYS A 31 7.81 0.83 16.78
CA LYS A 31 9.12 0.17 16.58
C LYS A 31 9.84 -0.11 17.91
N SER A 32 9.72 0.78 18.90
CA SER A 32 10.36 0.56 20.22
C SER A 32 9.78 -0.66 20.95
N GLN A 33 8.49 -0.95 20.77
CA GLN A 33 7.84 -2.14 21.34
C GLN A 33 8.37 -3.46 20.74
N LEU A 34 8.97 -3.39 19.55
CA LEU A 34 9.53 -4.53 18.83
C LEU A 34 11.01 -4.80 19.13
N ARG A 35 11.76 -3.81 19.67
CA ARG A 35 13.21 -3.94 19.94
C ARG A 35 13.58 -5.15 20.80
N TRP A 36 12.74 -5.51 21.76
CA TRP A 36 12.99 -6.62 22.69
C TRP A 36 12.19 -7.88 22.34
N SER A 37 11.50 -7.89 21.19
CA SER A 37 10.63 -8.99 20.78
C SER A 37 11.38 -9.95 19.87
N ARG A 38 11.43 -11.26 20.17
CA ARG A 38 12.10 -12.26 19.29
C ARG A 38 11.26 -12.64 18.04
N LEU A 39 10.37 -11.74 17.60
CA LEU A 39 9.47 -11.95 16.47
C LEU A 39 10.18 -11.60 15.15
N LYS A 40 10.93 -12.57 14.59
CA LYS A 40 11.60 -12.42 13.28
C LYS A 40 10.69 -11.89 12.15
N PRO A 41 9.42 -12.33 12.01
CA PRO A 41 8.53 -11.81 10.97
C PRO A 41 8.27 -10.30 11.08
N PHE A 42 8.12 -9.79 12.31
CA PHE A 42 7.89 -8.36 12.55
C PHE A 42 9.14 -7.51 12.26
N HIS A 43 10.35 -8.07 12.40
CA HIS A 43 11.58 -7.38 12.01
C HIS A 43 11.70 -7.23 10.49
N GLN A 44 11.28 -8.24 9.73
CA GLN A 44 11.23 -8.14 8.27
C GLN A 44 10.17 -7.12 7.83
N PHE A 45 9.00 -7.15 8.48
CA PHE A 45 7.94 -6.16 8.26
C PHE A 45 8.41 -4.73 8.55
N LEU A 46 9.08 -4.49 9.68
CA LEU A 46 9.67 -3.18 10.01
C LEU A 46 10.60 -2.68 8.90
N LYS A 47 11.52 -3.53 8.44
CA LYS A 47 12.45 -3.16 7.35
C LYS A 47 11.71 -2.81 6.06
N MET A 48 10.60 -3.49 5.75
CA MET A 48 9.77 -3.17 4.59
C MET A 48 9.10 -1.80 4.74
N ILE A 49 8.51 -1.52 5.91
CA ILE A 49 7.86 -0.23 6.18
C ILE A 49 8.88 0.91 6.12
N GLU A 50 10.07 0.74 6.71
CA GLU A 50 11.14 1.76 6.67
C GLU A 50 11.58 2.09 5.24
N ARG A 51 11.74 1.08 4.37
CA ARG A 51 12.09 1.30 2.96
C ARG A 51 11.04 2.10 2.19
N HIS A 52 9.78 1.99 2.58
CA HIS A 52 8.65 2.62 1.89
C HIS A 52 8.02 3.77 2.69
N TRP A 53 8.66 4.21 3.77
CA TRP A 53 8.11 5.15 4.74
C TRP A 53 7.62 6.45 4.09
N HIS A 54 8.42 7.01 3.19
CA HIS A 54 8.07 8.22 2.44
C HIS A 54 6.72 8.10 1.71
N ASN A 55 6.47 6.96 1.05
CA ASN A 55 5.23 6.73 0.32
C ASN A 55 4.06 6.47 1.27
N ILE A 56 4.29 5.77 2.38
CA ILE A 56 3.27 5.51 3.41
C ILE A 56 2.80 6.81 4.05
N VAL A 57 3.72 7.70 4.41
CA VAL A 57 3.41 9.01 5.00
C VAL A 57 2.66 9.91 4.01
N SER A 58 2.93 9.78 2.71
CA SER A 58 2.19 10.54 1.69
C SER A 58 0.69 10.23 1.69
N TYR A 59 0.26 9.04 2.15
CA TYR A 59 -1.14 8.66 2.31
C TYR A 59 -1.86 9.40 3.44
N CYS A 60 -1.13 9.98 4.41
CA CYS A 60 -1.72 10.83 5.45
C CYS A 60 -2.36 12.10 4.88
N ASN A 61 -1.90 12.55 3.71
CA ASN A 61 -2.51 13.68 3.00
C ASN A 61 -3.86 13.22 2.37
N PRO A 62 -5.01 13.82 2.75
CA PRO A 62 -6.31 13.47 2.20
C PRO A 62 -6.37 13.53 0.66
N ASN A 63 -5.61 14.43 0.05
CA ASN A 63 -5.59 14.62 -1.41
C ASN A 63 -4.90 13.46 -2.16
N ASN A 64 -4.11 12.65 -1.46
CA ASN A 64 -3.42 11.49 -2.04
C ASN A 64 -4.20 10.19 -1.82
N LYS A 65 -5.36 10.24 -1.18
CA LYS A 65 -6.19 9.05 -0.93
C LYS A 65 -6.92 8.65 -2.21
N VAL A 66 -6.46 7.57 -2.81
CA VAL A 66 -7.19 6.87 -3.87
C VAL A 66 -8.13 5.87 -3.22
N SER A 67 -9.40 5.83 -3.62
CA SER A 67 -10.36 4.86 -3.07
C SER A 67 -9.93 3.43 -3.44
N LEU A 68 -10.03 2.51 -2.49
CA LEU A 68 -9.67 1.11 -2.73
C LEU A 68 -10.50 0.52 -3.88
N GLY A 69 -11.78 0.88 -3.98
CA GLY A 69 -12.66 0.47 -5.08
C GLY A 69 -12.18 0.94 -6.45
N LEU A 70 -11.58 2.14 -6.56
CA LEU A 70 -10.98 2.60 -7.83
C LEU A 70 -9.75 1.76 -8.17
N VAL A 71 -8.86 1.52 -7.21
CA VAL A 71 -7.66 0.70 -7.40
C VAL A 71 -8.03 -0.73 -7.83
N GLU A 72 -9.02 -1.33 -7.16
CA GLU A 72 -9.55 -2.64 -7.51
C GLU A 72 -10.20 -2.67 -8.89
N GLY A 73 -11.00 -1.65 -9.22
CA GLY A 73 -11.61 -1.49 -10.53
C GLY A 73 -10.57 -1.42 -11.65
N VAL A 74 -9.53 -0.61 -11.47
CA VAL A 74 -8.40 -0.52 -12.41
C VAL A 74 -7.68 -1.88 -12.53
N ASN A 75 -7.36 -2.53 -11.41
CA ASN A 75 -6.70 -3.85 -11.41
C ASN A 75 -7.53 -4.91 -12.14
N ASN A 76 -8.84 -4.93 -11.93
CA ASN A 76 -9.75 -5.84 -12.62
C ASN A 76 -9.76 -5.57 -14.13
N LYS A 77 -9.79 -4.30 -14.54
CA LYS A 77 -9.74 -3.93 -15.96
C LYS A 77 -8.43 -4.35 -16.63
N ILE A 78 -7.29 -4.11 -15.97
CA ILE A 78 -5.97 -4.59 -16.43
C ILE A 78 -5.98 -6.11 -16.60
N ARG A 79 -6.51 -6.85 -15.63
CA ARG A 79 -6.61 -8.33 -15.69
C ARG A 79 -7.51 -8.79 -16.84
N VAL A 80 -8.57 -8.06 -17.17
CA VAL A 80 -9.43 -8.36 -18.34
C VAL A 80 -8.67 -8.10 -19.65
N ILE A 81 -7.97 -6.97 -19.77
CA ILE A 81 -7.16 -6.63 -20.95
C ILE A 81 -6.09 -7.70 -21.21
N GLN A 82 -5.34 -8.09 -20.18
CA GLN A 82 -4.31 -9.13 -20.31
C GLN A 82 -4.91 -10.50 -20.69
N ARG A 83 -6.05 -10.88 -20.09
CA ARG A 83 -6.73 -12.15 -20.42
C ARG A 83 -7.19 -12.20 -21.88
N ARG A 84 -7.81 -11.11 -22.38
CA ARG A 84 -8.27 -11.03 -23.78
C ARG A 84 -7.14 -11.08 -24.80
N ALA A 85 -5.97 -10.54 -24.43
CA ALA A 85 -4.79 -10.53 -25.29
C ALA A 85 -3.90 -11.78 -25.15
N TYR A 86 -4.30 -12.78 -24.35
CA TYR A 86 -3.48 -13.95 -23.99
C TYR A 86 -2.09 -13.58 -23.43
N GLY A 87 -2.00 -12.44 -22.74
CA GLY A 87 -0.78 -11.89 -22.18
C GLY A 87 -0.11 -10.83 -23.08
N ILE A 88 0.16 -9.67 -22.50
CA ILE A 88 0.93 -8.59 -23.13
C ILE A 88 2.28 -8.50 -22.42
N LYS A 89 3.37 -8.82 -23.12
CA LYS A 89 4.74 -8.77 -22.56
C LYS A 89 5.34 -7.37 -22.60
N ASP A 90 4.97 -6.57 -23.59
CA ASP A 90 5.45 -5.19 -23.73
C ASP A 90 4.72 -4.25 -22.75
N ARG A 91 5.48 -3.64 -21.85
CA ARG A 91 4.96 -2.72 -20.82
C ARG A 91 4.43 -1.41 -21.40
N VAL A 92 5.06 -0.89 -22.46
CA VAL A 92 4.62 0.35 -23.11
C VAL A 92 3.29 0.11 -23.80
N TYR A 93 3.17 -1.02 -24.51
CA TYR A 93 1.92 -1.40 -25.17
C TYR A 93 0.80 -1.70 -24.17
N LEU A 94 1.11 -2.38 -23.05
CA LEU A 94 0.14 -2.59 -21.97
C LEU A 94 -0.34 -1.26 -21.39
N ARG A 95 0.57 -0.32 -21.12
CA ARG A 95 0.22 1.02 -20.62
C ARG A 95 -0.70 1.74 -21.61
N LEU A 96 -0.38 1.71 -22.90
CA LEU A 96 -1.20 2.31 -23.94
C LEU A 96 -2.62 1.73 -23.93
N LYS A 97 -2.76 0.40 -23.93
CA LYS A 97 -4.07 -0.28 -23.89
C LYS A 97 -4.87 0.07 -22.64
N ILE A 98 -4.22 0.17 -21.49
CA ILE A 98 -4.87 0.57 -20.24
C ILE A 98 -5.40 2.00 -20.38
N LEU A 99 -4.57 2.95 -20.80
CA LEU A 99 -4.96 4.37 -20.96
C LEU A 99 -6.11 4.53 -21.96
N THR A 100 -6.01 3.92 -23.14
CA THR A 100 -7.07 3.97 -24.15
C THR A 100 -8.38 3.40 -23.64
N SER A 101 -8.35 2.40 -22.75
CA SER A 101 -9.59 1.82 -22.19
C SER A 101 -10.39 2.80 -21.31
N PHE A 102 -9.81 3.90 -20.85
CA PHE A 102 -10.49 4.93 -20.07
C PHE A 102 -10.89 6.15 -20.89
N LEU A 103 -10.57 6.18 -22.18
CA LEU A 103 -11.05 7.22 -23.09
C LEU A 103 -12.50 6.92 -23.50
N PRO A 104 -13.32 7.95 -23.74
CA PRO A 104 -14.64 7.76 -24.33
C PRO A 104 -14.51 7.11 -25.71
N ASP A 105 -15.49 6.29 -26.07
CA ASP A 105 -15.60 5.76 -27.42
C ASP A 105 -15.79 6.95 -28.40
N LEU A 106 -15.11 6.87 -29.54
CA LEU A 106 -15.18 7.85 -30.63
C LEU A 106 -16.56 7.81 -31.30
#